data_AF-A0A7M5WQT8-F1
#
_entry.id   AF-A0A7M5WQT8-F1
#
_cell.length_a   1.000
_cell.length_b   1.000
_cell.length_c   1.000
_cell.angle_alpha   90.00
_cell.angle_beta   90.00
_cell.angle_gamma   90.00
#
_symmetry.space_group_name_H-M   'P 1'
#
loop_
_entity.id
_entity.type
_entity.pdbx_description
1 polymer ?
#
loop_
_entity_poly.entity_id
_entity_poly.type
_entity_poly.pdbx_seq_one_letter_code
_entity_poly.pdbx_strand_id
1 'polypeptide(L)'
;MNVLTKKFGFHQTWRGAKRMSLEFSKTNGNGLGMWAYEIDSKNLFNFDESSSPKYDGSIMVPPKMVMLNNVKTKMPHDSVAYLNKTYKEWKSEVDCKKKDGNARKCI
;
A
#
# COMPACT_ATOMS: atom_id res chain seq x y z
N MET A 1 -23.85 9.69 1.13
CA MET A 1 -22.69 10.09 1.98
C MET A 1 -22.34 8.90 2.86
N ASN A 2 -21.11 8.38 2.82
CA ASN A 2 -20.78 7.11 3.49
C ASN A 2 -20.57 7.27 5.01
N VAL A 3 -20.42 6.14 5.72
CA VAL A 3 -20.19 6.10 7.18
C VAL A 3 -18.93 6.86 7.58
N LEU A 4 -17.84 6.78 6.80
CA LEU A 4 -16.58 7.44 7.11
C LEU A 4 -16.74 8.97 7.13
N THR A 5 -17.43 9.53 6.14
CA THR A 5 -17.71 10.96 6.08
C THR A 5 -18.69 11.39 7.15
N LYS A 6 -19.79 10.65 7.36
CA LYS A 6 -20.83 11.04 8.31
C LYS A 6 -20.38 10.94 9.78
N LYS A 7 -19.58 9.93 10.12
CA LYS A 7 -19.21 9.64 11.51
C LYS A 7 -17.87 10.23 11.92
N PHE A 8 -16.91 10.30 11.00
CA PHE A 8 -15.52 10.66 11.33
C PHE A 8 -15.02 11.90 10.59
N GLY A 9 -15.82 12.51 9.71
CA GLY A 9 -15.47 13.74 9.00
C GLY A 9 -14.52 13.56 7.81
N PHE A 10 -14.09 12.34 7.50
CA PHE A 10 -13.22 12.07 6.36
C PHE A 10 -13.90 12.41 5.04
N HIS A 11 -13.16 13.03 4.13
CA HIS A 11 -13.64 13.32 2.79
C HIS A 11 -13.23 12.18 1.85
N GLN A 12 -14.22 11.52 1.25
CA GLN A 12 -13.98 10.45 0.28
C GLN A 12 -14.26 10.95 -1.13
N THR A 13 -13.33 10.68 -2.04
CA THR A 13 -13.50 10.91 -3.48
C THR A 13 -13.19 9.64 -4.26
N TRP A 14 -13.86 9.46 -5.39
CA TRP A 14 -13.62 8.37 -6.33
C TRP A 14 -13.03 8.94 -7.62
N ARG A 15 -12.00 8.29 -8.14
CA ARG A 15 -11.45 8.54 -9.49
C ARG A 15 -11.69 7.28 -10.31
N GLY A 16 -12.72 7.32 -11.15
CA GLY A 16 -13.21 6.14 -11.86
C GLY A 16 -13.77 5.08 -10.91
N ALA A 17 -13.81 3.83 -11.36
CA ALA A 17 -14.37 2.72 -10.59
C ALA A 17 -13.37 2.05 -9.63
N LYS A 18 -12.07 2.33 -9.76
CA LYS A 18 -11.01 1.51 -9.16
C LYS A 18 -10.02 2.27 -8.26
N ARG A 19 -10.11 3.61 -8.18
CA ARG A 19 -9.30 4.41 -7.26
C ARG A 19 -10.17 5.22 -6.32
N MET A 20 -9.91 5.07 -5.03
CA MET A 20 -10.55 5.84 -3.97
C MET A 20 -9.50 6.67 -3.24
N SER A 21 -9.81 7.92 -2.94
CA SER A 21 -9.04 8.72 -2.01
C SER A 21 -9.86 8.93 -0.74
N LEU A 22 -9.21 8.81 0.42
CA LEU A 22 -9.77 9.12 1.73
C LEU A 22 -8.91 10.21 2.38
N GLU A 23 -9.40 11.43 2.32
CA GLU A 23 -8.75 12.64 2.82
C GLU A 23 -9.26 12.97 4.22
N PHE A 24 -8.41 13.64 5.02
CA PHE A 24 -8.72 14.01 6.39
C PHE A 24 -9.98 14.88 6.49
N SER A 25 -10.13 15.85 5.58
CA SER A 25 -11.33 16.68 5.46
C SER A 25 -11.42 17.31 4.07
N LYS A 26 -12.51 18.04 3.77
CA LYS A 26 -12.66 18.78 2.50
C LYS A 26 -11.61 19.87 2.28
N THR A 27 -10.99 20.36 3.35
CA THR A 27 -9.99 21.44 3.31
C THR A 27 -8.57 20.95 3.60
N ASN A 28 -8.43 19.73 4.12
CA ASN A 28 -7.15 19.07 4.37
C ASN A 28 -7.06 17.79 3.52
N GLY A 29 -6.46 17.92 2.34
CA GLY A 29 -6.28 16.83 1.38
C GLY A 29 -5.24 15.77 1.76
N ASN A 30 -4.63 15.85 2.96
CA ASN A 30 -3.78 14.75 3.44
C ASN A 30 -4.63 13.50 3.67
N GLY A 31 -4.18 12.36 3.15
CA GLY A 31 -5.02 11.18 3.14
C GLY A 31 -4.37 9.93 2.59
N LEU A 32 -5.19 8.93 2.37
CA LEU A 32 -4.82 7.64 1.80
C LEU A 32 -5.40 7.50 0.40
N GLY A 33 -4.58 7.04 -0.54
CA GLY A 33 -5.05 6.50 -1.81
C GLY A 33 -5.23 5.00 -1.71
N MET A 34 -6.32 4.49 -2.28
CA MET A 34 -6.61 3.06 -2.39
C MET A 34 -6.80 2.70 -3.86
N TRP A 35 -6.03 1.73 -4.33
CA TRP A 35 -6.10 1.17 -5.67
C TRP A 35 -6.68 -0.23 -5.59
N ALA A 36 -7.75 -0.47 -6.32
CA ALA A 36 -8.34 -1.80 -6.45
C ALA A 36 -7.60 -2.59 -7.53
N TYR A 37 -7.20 -3.80 -7.17
CA TYR A 37 -6.59 -4.77 -8.08
C TYR A 37 -7.52 -5.97 -8.20
N GLU A 38 -7.50 -6.60 -9.36
CA GLU A 38 -8.19 -7.87 -9.61
C GLU A 38 -7.16 -8.98 -9.77
N ILE A 39 -7.60 -10.20 -9.43
CA ILE A 39 -6.79 -11.41 -9.57
C ILE A 39 -7.44 -12.24 -10.68
N ASP A 40 -6.72 -12.42 -11.80
CA ASP A 40 -7.00 -13.52 -12.73
C ASP A 40 -6.33 -14.80 -12.22
N SER A 41 -6.52 -15.92 -12.92
CA SER A 41 -6.05 -17.26 -12.53
C SER A 41 -4.63 -17.33 -11.94
N LYS A 42 -3.73 -16.39 -12.27
CA LYS A 42 -2.39 -16.28 -11.65
C LYS A 42 -1.90 -14.87 -11.40
N ASN A 43 -2.50 -13.83 -11.97
CA ASN A 43 -1.94 -12.49 -11.95
C ASN A 43 -2.83 -11.51 -11.18
N LEU A 44 -2.18 -10.65 -10.41
CA LEU A 44 -2.75 -9.44 -9.83
C LEU A 44 -2.50 -8.28 -10.80
N PHE A 45 -3.54 -7.54 -11.15
CA PHE A 45 -3.41 -6.42 -12.07
C PHE A 45 -4.51 -5.38 -11.89
N ASN A 46 -4.25 -4.18 -12.42
CA ASN A 46 -5.18 -3.06 -12.40
C ASN A 46 -5.50 -2.70 -13.86
N PHE A 47 -6.75 -2.95 -14.30
CA PHE A 47 -7.18 -2.76 -15.68
C PHE A 47 -7.21 -1.28 -16.12
N ASP A 48 -7.39 -0.34 -15.18
CA ASP A 48 -7.60 1.08 -15.48
C ASP A 48 -6.28 1.87 -15.62
N GLU A 49 -5.15 1.27 -15.22
CA GLU A 49 -3.83 1.87 -15.37
C GLU A 49 -3.00 1.02 -16.33
N SER A 50 -2.96 1.40 -17.60
CA SER A 50 -2.17 0.71 -18.65
C SER A 50 -0.67 0.58 -18.32
N SER A 51 -0.18 1.38 -17.36
CA SER A 51 1.19 1.36 -16.83
C SER A 51 1.36 0.56 -15.54
N SER A 52 0.30 0.03 -14.93
CA SER A 52 0.40 -0.76 -13.69
C SER A 52 1.05 -2.12 -13.97
N PRO A 53 2.13 -2.50 -13.27
CA PRO A 53 2.75 -3.80 -13.46
C PRO A 53 1.77 -4.93 -13.12
N LYS A 54 1.74 -5.98 -13.92
CA LYS A 54 1.04 -7.23 -13.57
C LYS A 54 1.91 -8.04 -12.64
N TYR A 55 1.43 -8.44 -11.47
CA TYR A 55 2.19 -9.26 -10.52
C TYR A 55 1.69 -10.71 -10.54
N ASP A 56 2.52 -11.67 -10.15
CA ASP A 56 2.02 -12.99 -9.79
C ASP A 56 1.22 -12.87 -8.48
N GLY A 57 0.02 -13.45 -8.41
CA GLY A 57 -0.87 -13.37 -7.25
C GLY A 57 -0.26 -13.94 -5.97
N SER A 58 0.71 -14.86 -6.08
CA SER A 58 1.48 -15.39 -4.95
C SER A 58 2.25 -14.30 -4.20
N ILE A 59 2.56 -13.17 -4.85
CA ILE A 59 3.24 -12.04 -4.19
C ILE A 59 2.41 -11.45 -3.04
N MET A 60 1.09 -11.66 -3.04
CA MET A 60 0.16 -11.11 -2.04
C MET A 60 -0.29 -12.14 -1.00
N VAL A 61 -0.04 -13.43 -1.18
CA VAL A 61 -0.71 -14.51 -0.42
C VAL A 61 0.30 -15.50 0.20
N PRO A 62 0.33 -15.68 1.54
CA PRO A 62 -0.31 -14.83 2.54
C PRO A 62 0.45 -13.50 2.69
N PRO A 63 -0.23 -12.39 2.98
CA PRO A 63 0.44 -11.11 3.17
C PRO A 63 1.35 -11.16 4.40
N LYS A 64 2.50 -10.50 4.31
CA LYS A 64 3.44 -10.34 5.42
C LYS A 64 2.93 -9.26 6.38
N MET A 65 2.91 -9.55 7.68
CA MET A 65 2.61 -8.54 8.70
C MET A 65 3.84 -7.69 8.99
N VAL A 66 3.67 -6.37 9.01
CA VAL A 66 4.74 -5.41 9.32
C VAL A 66 4.24 -4.35 10.30
N MET A 67 5.16 -3.63 10.92
CA MET A 67 4.87 -2.46 11.75
C MET A 67 5.25 -1.21 10.96
N LEU A 68 4.28 -0.36 10.66
CA LEU A 68 4.49 0.94 10.01
C LEU A 68 3.92 2.03 10.91
N ASN A 69 4.75 2.97 11.35
CA ASN A 69 4.35 4.06 12.27
C ASN A 69 3.57 3.56 13.51
N ASN A 70 4.08 2.51 14.17
CA ASN A 70 3.43 1.83 15.32
C ASN A 70 2.06 1.21 15.03
N VAL A 71 1.66 1.10 13.76
CA VAL A 71 0.45 0.39 13.34
C VAL A 71 0.83 -0.95 12.71
N LYS A 72 0.20 -2.02 13.19
CA LYS A 72 0.34 -3.35 12.60
C LYS A 72 -0.45 -3.38 11.28
N THR A 73 0.24 -3.56 10.16
CA THR A 73 -0.34 -3.54 8.81
C THR A 73 0.16 -4.73 7.97
N LYS A 74 -0.38 -4.83 6.75
CA LYS A 74 -0.08 -5.90 5.78
C LYS A 74 0.74 -5.33 4.61
N MET A 75 1.72 -6.10 4.17
CA MET A 75 2.48 -5.89 2.94
C MET A 75 2.42 -7.14 2.06
N PRO A 76 2.77 -7.03 0.76
CA PRO A 76 3.05 -8.19 -0.07
C PRO A 76 3.99 -9.18 0.64
N HIS A 77 3.78 -10.48 0.42
CA HIS A 77 4.60 -11.56 0.96
C HIS A 77 6.08 -11.36 0.62
N ASP A 78 6.35 -11.17 -0.68
CA ASP A 78 7.66 -10.78 -1.20
C ASP A 78 7.67 -9.28 -1.53
N SER A 79 7.85 -8.46 -0.49
CA SER A 79 7.87 -7.01 -0.60
C SER A 79 9.03 -6.50 -1.46
N VAL A 80 10.16 -7.21 -1.50
CA VAL A 80 11.34 -6.81 -2.28
C VAL A 80 11.08 -7.00 -3.77
N ALA A 81 10.59 -8.18 -4.17
CA ALA A 81 10.20 -8.42 -5.56
C ALA A 81 9.09 -7.47 -6.00
N TYR A 82 8.12 -7.19 -5.11
CA TYR A 82 7.06 -6.23 -5.38
C TYR A 82 7.62 -4.84 -5.67
N LEU A 83 8.48 -4.32 -4.79
CA LEU A 83 9.05 -2.98 -4.93
C LEU A 83 9.99 -2.88 -6.14
N ASN A 84 10.83 -3.89 -6.40
CA ASN A 84 11.70 -3.94 -7.59
C ASN A 84 10.92 -3.89 -8.89
N LYS A 85 9.74 -4.52 -8.92
CA LYS A 85 8.87 -4.54 -10.09
C LYS A 85 8.05 -3.26 -10.24
N THR A 86 7.65 -2.65 -9.12
CA THR A 86 6.87 -1.41 -9.09
C THR A 86 7.71 -0.18 -9.40
N TYR A 87 8.94 -0.14 -8.88
CA TYR A 87 9.82 1.02 -8.91
C TYR A 87 11.17 0.63 -9.50
N LYS A 88 11.58 1.31 -10.58
CA LYS A 88 12.87 1.07 -11.24
C LYS A 88 14.08 1.41 -10.36
N GLU A 89 13.90 2.34 -9.42
CA GLU A 89 14.99 2.89 -8.58
C GLU A 89 14.51 3.16 -7.15
N TRP A 90 13.84 2.20 -6.51
CA TRP A 90 13.63 2.34 -5.07
C TRP A 90 14.96 2.05 -4.35
N LYS A 91 15.41 3.01 -3.54
CA LYS A 91 16.49 2.73 -2.59
C LYS A 91 15.93 1.71 -1.60
N SER A 92 16.68 0.64 -1.36
CA SER A 92 16.32 -0.38 -0.38
C SER A 92 15.82 0.28 0.90
N GLU A 93 14.84 -0.33 1.56
CA GLU A 93 14.62 -0.10 2.99
C GLU A 93 16.00 -0.13 3.64
N VAL A 94 16.38 0.91 4.39
CA VAL A 94 17.75 1.06 4.94
C VAL A 94 18.16 -0.29 5.49
N ASP A 95 19.12 -0.92 4.80
CA ASP A 95 19.54 -2.28 5.09
C ASP A 95 20.03 -2.22 6.53
N CYS A 96 19.24 -2.76 7.44
CA CYS A 96 19.41 -2.57 8.87
C CYS A 96 20.55 -3.51 9.32
N LYS A 97 21.75 -3.25 8.79
CA LYS A 97 22.96 -4.08 8.92
C LYS A 97 23.51 -4.05 10.35
N LYS A 98 23.02 -3.15 11.19
CA LYS A 98 23.34 -3.08 12.62
C LYS A 98 22.07 -3.07 13.44
N LYS A 99 21.66 -4.25 13.90
CA LYS A 99 20.82 -4.35 15.09
C LYS A 99 21.69 -3.96 16.28
N ASP A 100 21.49 -2.77 16.82
CA ASP A 100 22.07 -2.46 18.12
C ASP A 100 21.37 -3.34 19.16
N GLY A 101 22.15 -4.06 19.97
CA GLY A 101 21.66 -5.13 20.85
C GLY A 101 20.65 -4.66 21.91
N ASN A 102 20.44 -3.36 22.05
CA ASN A 102 19.61 -2.75 23.09
C ASN A 102 18.51 -1.79 22.60
N ALA A 103 18.30 -1.63 21.29
CA ALA A 103 17.21 -0.79 20.78
C ALA A 103 16.47 -1.47 19.62
N ARG A 104 15.15 -1.63 19.75
CA ARG A 104 14.23 -2.03 18.67
C ARG A 104 14.09 -0.95 17.59
N LYS A 105 15.19 -0.33 17.15
CA LYS A 105 15.20 0.68 16.09
C LYS A 105 16.35 0.42 15.14
N CYS A 106 16.04 0.48 13.85
CA CYS A 106 17.04 0.65 12.80
C CYS A 106 17.62 2.06 12.91
N ILE A 107 18.94 2.17 12.88
CA ILE A 107 19.67 3.44 12.75
C ILE A 107 19.98 3.65 11.27
#